data_AF-A0A7L8V647-F1
#
_entry.id   AF-A0A7L8V647-F1
#
_cell.length_a   1.000
_cell.length_b   1.000
_cell.length_c   1.000
_cell.angle_alpha   90.00
_cell.angle_beta   90.00
_cell.angle_gamma   90.00
#
_symmetry.space_group_name_H-M   'P 1'
#
loop_
_entity.id
_entity.type
_entity.pdbx_description
1 polymer ?
#
loop_
_entity_poly.entity_id
_entity_poly.type
_entity_poly.pdbx_seq_one_letter_code
_entity_poly.pdbx_strand_id
1 'polypeptide(L)'
;MNYIIFGGFLFLTILLLLILKLSKKDKKSDIITQLKSLDFKDGKTSAYAFTKLGRKLELGEREQRLFDEAFEMLKEYKYKPQSKPIDTLTIAKIEIFIQSVE
;
A
#
# COMPACT_ATOMS: atom_id res chain seq x y z
N MET A 1 -9.54 -19.62 45.38
CA MET A 1 -8.41 -18.79 44.90
C MET A 1 -7.96 -19.19 43.49
N ASN A 2 -7.78 -20.48 43.17
CA ASN A 2 -7.40 -20.93 41.81
C ASN A 2 -8.37 -20.55 40.68
N TYR A 3 -9.68 -20.54 40.91
CA TYR A 3 -10.66 -20.22 39.84
C TYR A 3 -10.61 -18.77 39.36
N ILE A 4 -10.22 -17.83 40.23
CA ILE A 4 -10.08 -16.41 39.88
C ILE A 4 -8.85 -16.20 39.00
N ILE A 5 -7.75 -16.89 39.34
CA ILE A 5 -6.50 -16.88 38.57
C ILE A 5 -6.73 -17.53 37.20
N PHE A 6 -7.46 -18.65 37.16
CA PHE A 6 -7.78 -19.36 35.92
C PHE A 6 -8.74 -18.55 35.01
N GLY A 7 -9.76 -17.91 35.59
CA GLY A 7 -10.67 -17.03 34.86
C GLY A 7 -9.97 -15.79 34.31
N GLY A 8 -9.06 -15.19 35.09
CA GLY A 8 -8.22 -14.08 34.63
C GLY A 8 -7.30 -14.47 33.48
N PHE A 9 -6.68 -15.65 33.55
CA PHE A 9 -5.85 -16.18 32.47
C PHE A 9 -6.66 -16.44 31.19
N LEU A 10 -7.84 -17.05 31.30
CA LEU A 10 -8.74 -17.28 30.17
C LEU A 10 -9.15 -15.95 29.51
N PHE A 11 -9.53 -14.96 30.31
CA PHE A 11 -9.90 -13.64 29.82
C PHE A 11 -8.73 -12.95 29.11
N LEU A 12 -7.52 -13.04 29.67
CA LEU A 12 -6.31 -12.49 29.06
C LEU A 12 -5.99 -13.14 27.71
N THR A 13 -6.14 -14.47 27.61
CA THR A 13 -5.93 -15.19 26.34
C THR A 13 -6.96 -14.82 25.27
N ILE A 14 -8.24 -14.62 25.65
CA ILE A 14 -9.29 -14.18 24.72
C ILE A 14 -9.02 -12.74 24.24
N LEU A 15 -8.59 -11.85 25.12
CA LEU A 15 -8.18 -10.49 24.77
C LEU A 15 -7.00 -10.49 23.79
N LEU A 16 -5.99 -11.32 24.04
CA LEU A 16 -4.82 -11.45 23.16
C LEU A 16 -5.23 -11.93 21.76
N LEU A 17 -6.14 -12.92 21.69
CA LEU A 17 -6.67 -13.44 20.43
C LEU A 17 -7.49 -12.40 19.66
N LEU A 18 -8.25 -11.54 20.33
CA LEU A 18 -9.02 -10.46 19.69
C LEU A 18 -8.10 -9.40 19.07
N ILE A 19 -7.02 -9.02 19.76
CA ILE A 19 -6.01 -8.07 19.23
C ILE A 19 -5.30 -8.67 18.00
N LEU A 20 -4.91 -9.95 18.08
CA LEU A 20 -4.30 -10.66 16.95
C LEU A 20 -5.28 -10.83 15.77
N LYS A 21 -6.58 -11.01 16.05
CA LYS A 21 -7.63 -11.12 15.02
C LYS A 21 -7.90 -9.79 14.33
N LEU A 22 -7.85 -8.65 15.05
CA LEU A 22 -7.93 -7.31 14.45
C LEU A 22 -6.67 -6.94 13.65
N SER A 23 -5.52 -7.56 13.95
CA SER A 23 -4.26 -7.31 13.24
C SER A 23 -4.18 -8.01 11.88
N LYS A 24 -5.19 -8.81 11.51
CA LYS A 24 -5.37 -9.27 10.12
C LYS A 24 -5.88 -8.11 9.26
N LYS A 25 -5.07 -7.07 9.10
CA LYS A 25 -5.31 -6.05 8.07
C LYS A 25 -5.27 -6.73 6.71
N ASP A 26 -6.27 -6.46 5.90
CA ASP A 26 -6.28 -6.90 4.51
C ASP A 26 -5.02 -6.36 3.81
N LYS A 27 -4.18 -7.27 3.32
CA LYS A 27 -2.92 -6.91 2.64
C LYS A 27 -3.16 -5.90 1.51
N LYS A 28 -4.29 -6.01 0.82
CA LYS A 28 -4.75 -5.08 -0.22
C LYS A 28 -4.95 -3.65 0.34
N SER A 29 -5.71 -3.53 1.43
CA SER A 29 -5.98 -2.23 2.09
C SER A 29 -4.69 -1.56 2.58
N ASP A 30 -3.75 -2.35 3.11
CA ASP A 30 -2.44 -1.84 3.54
C ASP A 30 -1.61 -1.32 2.35
N ILE A 31 -1.60 -2.05 1.23
CA ILE A 31 -0.92 -1.62 0.00
C ILE A 31 -1.52 -0.31 -0.54
N ILE A 32 -2.85 -0.19 -0.58
CA ILE A 32 -3.54 1.04 -1.03
C ILE A 32 -3.21 2.22 -0.12
N THR A 33 -3.17 1.99 1.20
CA THR A 33 -2.78 3.03 2.16
C THR A 33 -1.36 3.51 1.90
N GLN A 34 -0.42 2.58 1.65
CA GLN A 34 0.96 2.92 1.30
C GLN A 34 1.08 3.66 -0.04
N LEU A 35 0.26 3.32 -1.04
CA LEU A 35 0.20 4.03 -2.32
C LEU A 35 -0.30 5.47 -2.15
N LYS A 36 -1.31 5.68 -1.28
CA LYS A 36 -1.83 7.02 -0.96
C LYS A 36 -0.85 7.90 -0.19
N SER A 37 0.11 7.29 0.52
CA SER A 37 1.11 8.01 1.31
C SER A 37 2.42 8.33 0.57
N LEU A 38 2.50 8.10 -0.75
CA LEU A 38 3.71 8.37 -1.52
C LEU A 38 4.02 9.87 -1.57
N ASP A 39 5.26 10.25 -1.21
CA ASP A 39 5.74 11.63 -1.33
C ASP A 39 6.35 11.84 -2.72
N PHE A 40 5.58 12.47 -3.61
CA PHE A 40 5.96 12.72 -5.00
C PHE A 40 7.10 13.75 -5.19
N LYS A 41 7.68 14.27 -4.11
CA LYS A 41 8.86 15.15 -4.15
C LYS A 41 10.13 14.42 -4.61
N ASP A 42 10.33 13.19 -4.15
CA ASP A 42 11.42 12.32 -4.62
C ASP A 42 10.87 11.36 -5.67
N GLY A 43 10.88 11.79 -6.94
CA GLY A 43 10.28 11.02 -8.03
C GLY A 43 10.94 9.67 -8.24
N LYS A 44 12.25 9.53 -8.00
CA LYS A 44 12.92 8.23 -8.09
C LYS A 44 12.38 7.28 -7.02
N THR A 45 12.37 7.69 -5.75
CA THR A 45 11.88 6.87 -4.64
C THR A 45 10.40 6.52 -4.83
N SER A 46 9.58 7.50 -5.20
CA SER A 46 8.15 7.30 -5.45
C SER A 46 7.88 6.38 -6.63
N ALA A 47 8.66 6.47 -7.72
CA ALA A 47 8.53 5.57 -8.86
C ALA A 47 8.84 4.10 -8.50
N TYR A 48 9.89 3.86 -7.71
CA TYR A 48 10.21 2.52 -7.22
C TYR A 48 9.16 1.99 -6.25
N ALA A 49 8.70 2.84 -5.32
CA ALA A 49 7.67 2.47 -4.35
C ALA A 49 6.34 2.15 -5.02
N PHE A 50 5.84 3.00 -5.92
CA PHE A 50 4.64 2.76 -6.71
C PHE A 50 4.71 1.43 -7.46
N THR A 51 5.80 1.19 -8.21
CA THR A 51 5.95 -0.06 -8.98
C THR A 51 5.92 -1.29 -8.08
N LYS A 52 6.62 -1.21 -6.93
CA LYS A 52 6.70 -2.33 -5.98
C LYS A 52 5.34 -2.62 -5.34
N LEU A 53 4.57 -1.59 -5.03
CA LEU A 53 3.25 -1.72 -4.40
C LEU A 53 2.19 -2.17 -5.41
N GLY A 54 2.13 -1.57 -6.59
CA GLY A 54 1.17 -1.94 -7.64
C GLY A 54 1.32 -3.41 -8.08
N ARG A 55 2.56 -3.92 -8.19
CA ARG A 55 2.81 -5.34 -8.53
C ARG A 55 2.37 -6.35 -7.46
N LYS A 56 2.09 -5.90 -6.23
CA LYS A 56 1.57 -6.77 -5.17
C LYS A 56 0.05 -6.89 -5.19
N LEU A 57 -0.63 -6.07 -5.97
CA LEU A 57 -2.07 -6.11 -6.13
C LEU A 57 -2.44 -7.13 -7.21
N GLU A 58 -3.56 -7.82 -7.01
CA GLU A 58 -4.21 -8.59 -8.07
C GLU A 58 -5.03 -7.60 -8.89
N LEU A 59 -4.63 -7.39 -10.15
CA LEU A 59 -5.21 -6.40 -11.06
C LEU A 59 -6.03 -7.10 -12.15
N GLY A 60 -7.25 -6.62 -12.39
CA GLY A 60 -8.03 -6.92 -13.58
C GLY A 60 -7.51 -6.16 -14.81
N GLU A 61 -8.08 -6.46 -15.99
CA GLU A 61 -7.61 -5.90 -17.27
C GLU A 61 -7.65 -4.36 -17.33
N ARG A 62 -8.61 -3.75 -16.64
CA ARG A 62 -8.70 -2.28 -16.55
C ARG A 62 -7.62 -1.71 -15.63
N GLU A 63 -7.49 -2.23 -14.42
CA GLU A 63 -6.49 -1.72 -13.48
C GLU A 63 -5.06 -1.98 -13.96
N GLN A 64 -4.83 -3.10 -14.64
CA GLN A 64 -3.56 -3.41 -15.27
C GLN A 64 -3.17 -2.35 -16.31
N ARG A 65 -4.11 -1.93 -17.17
CA ARG A 65 -3.87 -0.84 -18.13
C ARG A 65 -3.53 0.47 -17.44
N LEU A 66 -4.27 0.84 -16.39
CA LEU A 66 -3.99 2.06 -15.63
C LEU A 66 -2.62 2.00 -14.93
N PHE A 67 -2.25 0.83 -14.40
CA PHE A 67 -0.94 0.60 -13.82
C PHE A 67 0.16 0.75 -14.87
N ASP A 68 0.01 0.14 -16.04
CA ASP A 68 1.01 0.18 -17.11
C ASP A 68 1.18 1.61 -17.66
N GLU A 69 0.08 2.35 -17.85
CA GLU A 69 0.12 3.78 -18.20
C GLU A 69 0.95 4.59 -17.19
N ALA A 70 0.63 4.49 -15.90
CA ALA A 70 1.36 5.20 -14.86
C ALA A 70 2.82 4.72 -14.76
N PHE A 71 3.07 3.42 -14.93
CA PHE A 71 4.40 2.83 -14.89
C PHE A 71 5.30 3.35 -16.02
N GLU A 72 4.79 3.46 -17.24
CA GLU A 72 5.54 4.00 -18.37
C GLU A 72 5.97 5.45 -18.11
N MET A 73 5.07 6.28 -17.59
CA MET A 73 5.39 7.66 -17.22
C MET A 73 6.45 7.73 -16.12
N LEU A 74 6.39 6.82 -15.15
CA LEU A 74 7.35 6.75 -14.06
C LEU A 74 8.77 6.31 -14.48
N LYS A 75 8.96 5.72 -15.67
CA LYS A 75 10.29 5.27 -16.13
C LYS A 75 11.29 6.42 -16.21
N GLU A 76 10.85 7.60 -16.63
CA GLU A 76 11.76 8.77 -16.73
C GLU A 76 12.26 9.28 -15.36
N TYR A 77 11.64 8.85 -14.27
CA TYR A 77 12.05 9.17 -12.90
C TYR A 77 12.97 8.10 -12.28
N LYS A 78 12.84 6.83 -12.67
CA LYS A 78 13.59 5.70 -12.08
C LYS A 78 15.09 5.71 -12.39
N TYR A 79 15.45 6.17 -13.59
CA TYR A 79 16.80 6.03 -14.14
C TYR A 79 17.60 7.33 -14.14
N LYS A 80 17.05 8.44 -13.65
CA LYS A 80 17.80 9.70 -13.56
C LYS A 80 18.77 9.69 -12.36
N PRO A 81 19.99 10.22 -12.54
CA PRO A 81 20.97 10.33 -11.46
C PRO A 81 20.53 11.34 -10.39
N GLN A 82 19.86 12.42 -10.77
CA GLN A 82 19.22 13.35 -9.84
C GLN A 82 17.71 13.10 -9.81
N SER A 83 17.16 12.96 -8.60
CA SER A 83 15.72 12.80 -8.41
C SER A 83 15.02 14.14 -8.63
N LYS A 84 14.05 14.16 -9.56
CA LYS A 84 13.15 15.29 -9.77
C LYS A 84 11.77 14.96 -9.18
N PRO A 85 11.00 15.96 -8.72
CA PRO A 85 9.61 15.77 -8.34
C PRO A 85 8.80 15.22 -9.51
N ILE A 86 7.82 14.36 -9.21
CA ILE A 86 6.90 13.84 -10.21
C ILE A 86 6.01 14.98 -10.71
N ASP A 87 5.84 15.07 -12.02
CA ASP A 87 4.94 16.04 -12.62
C ASP A 87 3.47 15.75 -12.27
N THR A 88 2.65 16.80 -12.31
CA THR A 88 1.25 16.74 -11.91
C THR A 88 0.42 15.78 -12.76
N LEU A 89 0.76 15.58 -14.04
CA LEU A 89 0.02 14.68 -14.93
C LEU A 89 0.31 13.22 -14.60
N THR A 90 1.56 12.87 -14.31
CA THR A 90 1.92 11.54 -13.81
C THR A 90 1.30 11.26 -12.44
N ILE A 91 1.27 12.25 -11.53
CA ILE A 91 0.57 12.12 -10.23
C ILE A 91 -0.91 11.82 -10.43
N ALA A 92 -1.60 12.56 -11.30
CA ALA A 92 -3.01 12.33 -11.58
C ALA A 92 -3.27 10.91 -12.12
N LYS A 93 -2.38 10.37 -12.96
CA LYS A 93 -2.49 8.98 -13.45
C LYS A 93 -2.31 7.94 -12.34
N ILE A 94 -1.37 8.18 -11.42
CA ILE A 94 -1.20 7.36 -10.22
C ILE A 94 -2.46 7.39 -9.35
N GLU A 95 -3.05 8.56 -9.14
CA GLU A 95 -4.28 8.71 -8.35
C GLU A 95 -5.47 7.99 -8.99
N ILE A 96 -5.64 8.08 -10.31
CA ILE A 96 -6.67 7.34 -11.04
C ILE A 96 -6.49 5.83 -10.87
N PHE A 97 -5.24 5.34 -10.97
CA PHE A 97 -4.95 3.94 -10.69
C PHE A 97 -5.34 3.56 -9.26
N ILE A 98 -4.93 4.36 -8.26
CA ILE A 98 -5.25 4.11 -6.84
C ILE A 98 -6.76 4.04 -6.62
N GLN A 99 -7.53 4.97 -7.20
CA GLN A 99 -9.00 4.97 -7.11
C GLN A 99 -9.65 3.74 -7.78
N SER A 100 -9.02 3.17 -8.81
CA SER A 100 -9.55 1.97 -9.48
C SER A 100 -9.34 0.68 -8.69
N VAL A 101 -8.32 0.63 -7.83
CA VAL A 101 -7.98 -0.55 -7.03
C VAL A 101 -8.55 -0.50 -5.61
N GLU A 102 -9.05 0.66 -5.17
CA GLU A 102 -9.76 0.85 -3.91
C GLU A 102 -11.10 0.11 -3.90
#